data_AF-M1KI10-F1
#
_entry.id   AF-M1KI10-F1
#
_cell.length_a   1.000
_cell.length_b   1.000
_cell.length_c   1.000
_cell.angle_alpha   90.00
_cell.angle_beta   90.00
_cell.angle_gamma   90.00
#
_symmetry.space_group_name_H-M   'P 1'
#
loop_
_entity.id
_entity.type
_entity.pdbx_description
1 polymer ?
#
loop_
_entity_poly.entity_id
_entity_poly.type
_entity_poly.pdbx_seq_one_letter_code
_entity_poly.pdbx_strand_id
1 'polypeptide(L)'
;MEKVPIEAYIRIRPGKSSLEYTDKSVLVSRETGEIVKYEFDGVFGPECTQEQVFERFRCIVPRLMNGRNQTLFCYGSTGAGKTYTMVGHEGSYGLMYNLVEEVLRHGGFLVSYMEIYNEKIYDLLEPKELVLRECNGTIVISSLFTKRIENMEEFEEMFRRGTKNRTTAETRLNKNSSRSHGILRIGVGEYKLNLIDLAGSENNRRTGNEGIRLTESNSINRSLFVLGKVVNAILKRERRIPYRDSKLTRLLQDSLGGGSLCYIVANIVSDSSSMGDSINTLSFASKSRNIVNVFEVEQKSRHTSFKKAESSADGIEKRRPLSLKTNMKFNVQRERDMPIRKREKENNPCLEPLSTDGSSPVVEKKKRKNTASEKKRESNNRKRTEIDRRVCSRKTGQASNGSSLIFKSFLEKPDIALSPRTKEKSYRAFLRRAQELEEAQKYKLALEDYKTMQKFCDNDFIRQKIEKINMLFRRSRKKPEVSRENVLGILNKGNFFDIKKLPKVGDKRAQAIVDFVNGGNFFETLEDLRLLFSEKIVDSILFSIDSG
;
A
#
# COMPACT_ATOMS: atom_id res chain seq x y z
N MET A 1 16.77 -25.46 27.46
CA MET A 1 16.41 -24.58 26.33
C MET A 1 16.59 -25.36 25.05
N GLU A 2 15.56 -25.43 24.22
CA GLU A 2 15.65 -26.09 22.91
C GLU A 2 16.30 -25.12 21.91
N LYS A 3 17.24 -25.60 21.10
CA LYS A 3 17.92 -24.80 20.08
C LYS A 3 17.47 -25.28 18.72
N VAL A 4 16.85 -24.41 17.93
CA VAL A 4 16.35 -24.75 16.59
C VAL A 4 16.89 -23.74 15.58
N PRO A 5 17.60 -24.19 14.52
CA PRO A 5 18.05 -23.29 13.47
C PRO A 5 16.87 -22.73 12.66
N ILE A 6 17.08 -21.60 11.99
CA ILE A 6 16.14 -21.10 10.99
C ILE A 6 16.10 -22.08 9.81
N GLU A 7 14.90 -22.47 9.38
CA GLU A 7 14.74 -23.30 8.19
C GLU A 7 14.65 -22.40 6.94
N ALA A 8 15.50 -22.64 5.94
CA ALA A 8 15.55 -21.88 4.70
C ALA A 8 15.22 -22.77 3.50
N TYR A 9 14.26 -22.32 2.69
CA TYR A 9 13.78 -22.98 1.49
C TYR A 9 13.98 -22.08 0.28
N ILE A 10 14.35 -22.66 -0.86
CA ILE A 10 14.41 -21.93 -2.13
C ILE A 10 13.19 -22.26 -2.95
N ARG A 11 12.60 -21.25 -3.61
CA ARG A 11 11.62 -21.47 -4.67
C ARG A 11 12.07 -20.78 -5.95
N ILE A 12 12.31 -21.60 -6.97
CA ILE A 12 12.76 -21.15 -8.28
C ILE A 12 11.52 -20.82 -9.12
N ARG A 13 11.43 -19.59 -9.58
CA ARG A 13 10.38 -19.19 -10.53
C ARG A 13 10.69 -19.78 -11.92
N PRO A 14 9.68 -20.25 -12.67
CA PRO A 14 9.84 -20.56 -14.09
C PRO A 14 10.43 -19.39 -14.87
N GLY A 15 11.49 -19.67 -15.63
CA GLY A 15 12.27 -18.70 -16.39
C GLY A 15 12.83 -19.30 -17.66
N LYS A 16 13.50 -18.48 -18.48
CA LYS A 16 14.04 -18.92 -19.78
C LYS A 16 15.36 -19.69 -19.65
N SER A 17 16.08 -19.44 -18.56
CA SER A 17 17.35 -20.09 -18.26
C SER A 17 17.15 -21.24 -17.28
N SER A 18 17.90 -22.32 -17.43
CA SER A 18 17.96 -23.40 -16.45
C SER A 18 19.03 -23.10 -15.40
N LEU A 19 18.63 -23.13 -14.13
CA LEU A 19 19.54 -23.23 -13.00
C LEU A 19 19.77 -24.70 -12.68
N GLU A 20 20.99 -25.07 -12.31
CA GLU A 20 21.26 -26.41 -11.78
C GLU A 20 20.87 -26.47 -10.31
N TYR A 21 20.02 -27.43 -9.95
CA TYR A 21 19.57 -27.63 -8.58
C TYR A 21 19.27 -29.10 -8.28
N THR A 22 19.29 -29.43 -7.00
CA THR A 22 18.77 -30.68 -6.41
C THR A 22 17.71 -30.32 -5.38
N ASP A 23 17.07 -31.31 -4.76
CA ASP A 23 16.09 -31.09 -3.69
C ASP A 23 16.62 -30.27 -2.48
N LYS A 24 17.95 -30.15 -2.34
CA LYS A 24 18.58 -29.45 -1.20
C LYS A 24 19.66 -28.44 -1.60
N SER A 25 20.01 -28.32 -2.87
CA SER A 25 21.08 -27.42 -3.29
C SER A 25 20.80 -26.68 -4.58
N VAL A 26 21.34 -25.47 -4.70
CA VAL A 26 21.33 -24.68 -5.94
C VAL A 26 22.75 -24.32 -6.30
N LEU A 27 23.12 -24.55 -7.57
CA LEU A 27 24.41 -24.16 -8.12
C LEU A 27 24.23 -22.89 -8.96
N VAL A 28 25.09 -21.91 -8.73
CA VAL A 28 25.09 -20.64 -9.47
C VAL A 28 26.51 -20.29 -9.91
N SER A 29 26.65 -19.86 -11.16
CA SER A 29 27.90 -19.28 -11.66
C SER A 29 27.92 -17.78 -11.38
N ARG A 30 28.98 -17.30 -10.73
CA ARG A 30 29.22 -15.87 -10.50
C ARG A 30 29.80 -15.22 -11.75
N GLU A 31 29.76 -13.89 -11.80
CA GLU A 31 30.40 -13.10 -12.88
C GLU A 31 31.91 -13.38 -13.00
N THR A 32 32.55 -13.84 -11.92
CA THR A 32 33.97 -14.25 -11.89
C THR A 32 34.23 -15.62 -12.53
N GLY A 33 33.19 -16.34 -12.97
CA GLY A 33 33.28 -17.73 -13.44
C GLY A 33 33.31 -18.77 -12.30
N GLU A 34 33.34 -18.32 -11.04
CA GLU A 34 33.28 -19.19 -9.87
C GLU A 34 31.89 -19.84 -9.75
N ILE A 35 31.85 -21.18 -9.73
CA ILE A 35 30.61 -21.93 -9.45
C ILE A 35 30.48 -22.07 -7.94
N VAL A 36 29.37 -21.56 -7.39
CA VAL A 36 29.05 -21.62 -5.97
C VAL A 36 27.84 -22.51 -5.75
N LYS A 37 28.01 -23.52 -4.90
CA LYS A 37 26.93 -24.38 -4.41
C LYS A 37 26.38 -23.83 -3.10
N TYR A 38 25.07 -23.62 -3.04
CA TYR A 38 24.36 -23.30 -1.81
C TYR A 38 23.50 -24.49 -1.37
N GLU A 39 23.45 -24.76 -0.06
CA GLU A 39 22.64 -25.84 0.53
C GLU A 39 21.57 -25.29 1.48
N PHE A 40 20.39 -25.90 1.43
CA PHE A 40 19.16 -25.46 2.07
C PHE A 40 18.34 -26.62 2.62
N ASP A 41 17.29 -26.32 3.39
CA ASP A 41 16.40 -27.33 3.98
C ASP A 41 15.38 -27.87 2.97
N GLY A 42 15.25 -27.19 1.81
CA GLY A 42 14.57 -27.70 0.62
C GLY A 42 14.63 -26.73 -0.56
N VAL A 43 14.55 -27.26 -1.77
CA VAL A 43 14.50 -26.49 -3.02
C VAL A 43 13.28 -26.91 -3.82
N PHE A 44 12.41 -25.95 -4.11
CA PHE A 44 11.26 -26.11 -4.98
C PHE A 44 11.64 -25.63 -6.39
N GLY A 45 11.71 -26.57 -7.32
CA GLY A 45 11.98 -26.28 -8.73
C GLY A 45 10.86 -25.50 -9.42
N PRO A 46 11.07 -25.05 -10.68
CA PRO A 46 10.11 -24.29 -11.47
C PRO A 46 8.72 -24.94 -11.58
N GLU A 47 8.67 -26.26 -11.70
CA GLU A 47 7.43 -27.02 -11.87
C GLU A 47 6.66 -27.27 -10.56
N CYS A 48 7.20 -26.82 -9.42
CA CYS A 48 6.62 -27.10 -8.12
C CYS A 48 5.34 -26.28 -7.86
N THR A 49 4.24 -26.99 -7.64
CA THR A 49 2.91 -26.40 -7.44
C THR A 49 2.77 -25.78 -6.06
N GLN A 50 1.76 -24.92 -5.87
CA GLN A 50 1.45 -24.34 -4.55
C GLN A 50 1.14 -25.41 -3.50
N GLU A 51 0.47 -26.49 -3.91
CA GLU A 51 0.11 -27.61 -3.03
C GLU A 51 1.36 -28.33 -2.52
N GLN A 52 2.30 -28.64 -3.42
CA GLN A 52 3.57 -29.28 -3.05
C GLN A 52 4.40 -28.39 -2.11
N VAL A 53 4.41 -27.08 -2.34
CA VAL A 53 5.05 -26.13 -1.43
C VAL A 53 4.33 -26.14 -0.08
N PHE A 54 3.01 -26.06 -0.06
CA PHE A 54 2.21 -26.05 1.17
C PHE A 54 2.41 -27.31 2.01
N GLU A 55 2.44 -28.49 1.40
CA GLU A 55 2.62 -29.76 2.13
C GLU A 55 3.89 -29.76 2.98
N ARG A 56 4.97 -29.11 2.52
CA ARG A 56 6.19 -28.94 3.31
C ARG A 56 5.98 -28.07 4.57
N PHE A 57 5.17 -27.02 4.46
CA PHE A 57 4.90 -26.07 5.55
C PHE A 57 3.69 -26.42 6.40
N ARG A 58 2.94 -27.48 6.05
CA ARG A 58 1.78 -27.95 6.81
C ARG A 58 2.09 -28.21 8.28
N CYS A 59 3.33 -28.62 8.59
CA CYS A 59 3.81 -28.83 9.96
C CYS A 59 3.78 -27.58 10.85
N ILE A 60 3.66 -26.38 10.28
CA ILE A 60 3.50 -25.13 11.02
C ILE A 60 2.24 -25.17 11.91
N VAL A 61 1.12 -25.72 11.42
CA VAL A 61 -0.14 -25.71 12.18
C VAL A 61 -0.06 -26.52 13.47
N PRO A 62 0.33 -27.81 13.49
CA PRO A 62 0.45 -28.55 14.74
C PRO A 62 1.50 -27.94 15.68
N ARG A 63 2.59 -27.35 15.16
CA ARG A 63 3.56 -26.62 15.98
C ARG A 63 2.94 -25.38 16.65
N LEU A 64 2.03 -24.68 15.97
CA LEU A 64 1.30 -23.52 16.51
C LEU A 64 0.33 -23.96 17.60
N MET A 65 -0.44 -25.02 17.35
CA MET A 65 -1.39 -25.59 18.31
C MET A 65 -0.71 -26.14 19.57
N ASN A 66 0.53 -26.62 19.43
CA ASN A 66 1.36 -27.07 20.54
C ASN A 66 2.11 -25.95 21.28
N GLY A 67 1.76 -24.70 21.00
CA GLY A 67 2.27 -23.56 21.74
C GLY A 67 3.64 -23.08 21.30
N ARG A 68 3.89 -23.03 20.00
CA ARG A 68 5.10 -22.39 19.45
C ARG A 68 4.74 -21.15 18.65
N ASN A 69 5.37 -20.03 19.00
CA ASN A 69 5.38 -18.84 18.16
C ASN A 69 6.17 -19.12 16.89
N GLN A 70 5.68 -18.65 15.75
CA GLN A 70 6.29 -18.93 14.45
C GLN A 70 6.22 -17.72 13.52
N THR A 71 7.19 -17.63 12.62
CA THR A 71 7.20 -16.68 11.53
C THR A 71 7.61 -17.39 10.25
N LEU A 72 6.84 -17.20 9.18
CA LEU A 72 7.15 -17.63 7.82
C LEU A 72 7.16 -16.39 6.95
N PHE A 73 8.29 -16.13 6.27
CA PHE A 73 8.40 -14.98 5.38
C PHE A 73 9.00 -15.31 4.03
N CYS A 74 8.49 -14.64 2.98
CA CYS A 74 9.04 -14.71 1.64
C CYS A 74 10.06 -13.59 1.43
N TYR A 75 11.22 -13.91 0.86
CA TYR A 75 12.32 -12.97 0.60
C TYR A 75 12.85 -13.13 -0.83
N GLY A 76 13.31 -12.04 -1.45
CA GLY A 76 13.84 -12.06 -2.82
C GLY A 76 13.53 -10.77 -3.59
N SER A 77 14.02 -10.67 -4.82
CA SER A 77 13.80 -9.48 -5.66
C SER A 77 12.34 -9.34 -6.11
N THR A 78 11.98 -8.14 -6.55
CA THR A 78 10.69 -7.84 -7.18
C THR A 78 10.50 -8.74 -8.39
N GLY A 79 9.31 -9.34 -8.49
CA GLY A 79 9.00 -10.30 -9.55
C GLY A 79 9.55 -11.71 -9.30
N ALA A 80 10.32 -11.99 -8.26
CA ALA A 80 10.81 -13.35 -8.00
C ALA A 80 9.72 -14.36 -7.57
N GLY A 81 8.53 -13.89 -7.19
CA GLY A 81 7.40 -14.75 -6.83
C GLY A 81 7.07 -14.81 -5.33
N LYS A 82 7.51 -13.82 -4.54
CA LYS A 82 7.17 -13.70 -3.11
C LYS A 82 5.67 -13.69 -2.85
N THR A 83 4.96 -12.72 -3.41
CA THR A 83 3.49 -12.62 -3.29
C THR A 83 2.79 -13.83 -3.90
N TYR A 84 3.30 -14.40 -5.00
CA TYR A 84 2.76 -15.64 -5.56
C TYR A 84 2.88 -16.80 -4.56
N THR A 85 4.01 -16.92 -3.86
CA THR A 85 4.23 -17.99 -2.87
C THR A 85 3.41 -17.78 -1.60
N MET A 86 3.39 -16.55 -1.10
CA MET A 86 2.69 -16.22 0.14
C MET A 86 1.17 -16.17 -0.06
N VAL A 87 0.68 -15.49 -1.09
CA VAL A 87 -0.76 -15.25 -1.31
C VAL A 87 -1.33 -16.15 -2.41
N GLY A 88 -0.64 -16.26 -3.55
CA GLY A 88 -1.13 -16.98 -4.72
C GLY A 88 -2.21 -16.20 -5.48
N HIS A 89 -3.06 -16.92 -6.21
CA HIS A 89 -4.19 -16.38 -6.96
C HIS A 89 -5.37 -17.35 -6.91
N GLU A 90 -6.55 -16.91 -7.35
CA GLU A 90 -7.74 -17.77 -7.43
C GLU A 90 -7.42 -19.03 -8.27
N GLY A 91 -7.70 -20.20 -7.69
CA GLY A 91 -7.37 -21.51 -8.29
C GLY A 91 -5.95 -22.03 -8.00
N SER A 92 -5.07 -21.22 -7.42
CA SER A 92 -3.72 -21.64 -6.99
C SER A 92 -3.28 -20.81 -5.78
N TYR A 93 -3.96 -21.06 -4.67
CA TYR A 93 -3.74 -20.36 -3.42
C TYR A 93 -2.36 -20.66 -2.82
N GLY A 94 -1.71 -19.63 -2.30
CA GLY A 94 -0.40 -19.72 -1.68
C GLY A 94 -0.45 -20.15 -0.22
N LEU A 95 0.71 -20.09 0.45
CA LEU A 95 0.90 -20.54 1.82
C LEU A 95 -0.09 -19.90 2.81
N MET A 96 -0.44 -18.63 2.62
CA MET A 96 -1.32 -17.91 3.54
C MET A 96 -2.72 -18.48 3.59
N TYR A 97 -3.32 -18.71 2.43
CA TYR A 97 -4.67 -19.25 2.32
C TYR A 97 -4.72 -20.69 2.82
N ASN A 98 -3.78 -21.53 2.38
CA ASN A 98 -3.75 -22.96 2.76
C ASN A 98 -3.47 -23.14 4.26
N LEU A 99 -2.59 -22.31 4.85
CA LEU A 99 -2.35 -22.33 6.30
C LEU A 99 -3.55 -21.84 7.10
N VAL A 100 -4.25 -20.81 6.62
CA VAL A 100 -5.49 -20.34 7.27
C VAL A 100 -6.54 -21.44 7.27
N GLU A 101 -6.75 -22.10 6.13
CA GLU A 101 -7.69 -23.21 6.03
C GLU A 101 -7.33 -24.35 6.99
N GLU A 102 -6.06 -24.74 7.05
CA GLU A 102 -5.60 -25.81 7.95
C GLU A 102 -5.73 -25.43 9.44
N VAL A 103 -5.51 -24.15 9.79
CA VAL A 103 -5.76 -23.64 11.15
C VAL A 103 -7.25 -23.69 11.49
N LEU A 104 -8.15 -23.32 10.56
CA LEU A 104 -9.60 -23.37 10.79
C LEU A 104 -10.12 -24.78 11.13
N ARG A 105 -9.46 -25.83 10.63
CA ARG A 105 -9.79 -27.23 10.98
C ARG A 105 -9.63 -27.52 12.48
N HIS A 106 -8.88 -26.70 13.20
CA HIS A 106 -8.65 -26.80 14.64
C HIS A 106 -9.51 -25.82 15.46
N GLY A 107 -10.31 -24.98 14.78
CA GLY A 107 -11.20 -23.99 15.39
C GLY A 107 -10.93 -22.56 14.95
N GLY A 108 -11.84 -21.66 15.33
CA GLY A 108 -11.72 -20.24 15.01
C GLY A 108 -10.54 -19.57 15.72
N PHE A 109 -9.90 -18.63 15.04
CA PHE A 109 -8.70 -17.94 15.50
C PHE A 109 -8.82 -16.42 15.35
N LEU A 110 -7.84 -15.69 15.88
CA LEU A 110 -7.79 -14.23 15.79
C LEU A 110 -6.80 -13.82 14.70
N VAL A 111 -7.22 -12.92 13.81
CA VAL A 111 -6.40 -12.46 12.68
C VAL A 111 -6.21 -10.95 12.74
N SER A 112 -5.02 -10.51 12.38
CA SER A 112 -4.70 -9.10 12.14
C SER A 112 -3.92 -8.99 10.83
N TYR A 113 -4.10 -7.89 10.12
CA TYR A 113 -3.40 -7.64 8.86
C TYR A 113 -2.84 -6.23 8.87
N MET A 114 -1.55 -6.11 8.63
CA MET A 114 -0.83 -4.84 8.69
C MET A 114 0.21 -4.75 7.60
N GLU A 115 0.64 -3.53 7.31
CA GLU A 115 1.77 -3.26 6.42
C GLU A 115 2.84 -2.43 7.12
N ILE A 116 4.10 -2.68 6.76
CA ILE A 116 5.21 -1.77 7.05
C ILE A 116 5.59 -1.07 5.75
N TYR A 117 5.39 0.25 5.72
CA TYR A 117 5.74 1.11 4.59
C TYR A 117 6.47 2.35 5.10
N ASN A 118 7.62 2.67 4.51
CA ASN A 118 8.42 3.83 4.88
C ASN A 118 8.70 3.94 6.41
N GLU A 119 9.10 2.82 7.04
CA GLU A 119 9.36 2.72 8.50
C GLU A 119 8.17 3.09 9.41
N LYS A 120 6.96 3.11 8.86
CA LYS A 120 5.69 3.24 9.57
C LYS A 120 4.90 1.95 9.44
N ILE A 121 4.08 1.68 10.46
CA ILE A 121 3.21 0.51 10.50
C ILE A 121 1.78 0.98 10.31
N TYR A 122 1.03 0.34 9.42
CA TYR A 122 -0.36 0.66 9.19
C TYR A 122 -1.23 -0.59 9.38
N ASP A 123 -2.36 -0.41 10.04
CA ASP A 123 -3.40 -1.43 10.12
C ASP A 123 -4.16 -1.47 8.78
N LEU A 124 -4.24 -2.65 8.16
CA LEU A 124 -4.94 -2.81 6.88
C LEU A 124 -6.44 -3.06 7.06
N LEU A 125 -6.91 -3.39 8.26
CA LEU A 125 -8.32 -3.66 8.56
C LEU A 125 -9.02 -2.44 9.13
N GLU A 126 -8.31 -1.64 9.92
CA GLU A 126 -8.76 -0.31 10.37
C GLU A 126 -7.71 0.73 9.99
N PRO A 127 -7.70 1.27 8.75
CA PRO A 127 -6.64 2.13 8.22
C PRO A 127 -6.17 3.25 9.18
N LYS A 128 -5.11 2.96 9.94
CA LYS A 128 -4.51 3.85 10.94
C LYS A 128 -3.03 3.52 11.12
N GLU A 129 -2.23 4.54 11.44
CA GLU A 129 -0.82 4.35 11.79
C GLU A 129 -0.72 3.72 13.19
N LEU A 130 0.13 2.71 13.33
CA LEU A 130 0.33 1.94 14.55
C LEU A 130 1.71 2.20 15.15
N VAL A 131 1.79 2.11 16.48
CA VAL A 131 3.04 2.28 17.23
C VAL A 131 3.51 0.95 17.77
N LEU A 132 4.75 0.59 17.41
CA LEU A 132 5.47 -0.56 17.95
C LEU A 132 6.08 -0.20 19.32
N ARG A 133 5.70 -0.96 20.34
CA ARG A 133 6.17 -0.86 21.73
C ARG A 133 6.91 -2.13 22.13
N GLU A 134 7.71 -2.02 23.17
CA GLU A 134 8.40 -3.14 23.80
C GLU A 134 7.89 -3.21 25.25
N CYS A 135 7.30 -4.34 25.62
CA CYS A 135 6.76 -4.60 26.95
C CYS A 135 7.39 -5.89 27.47
N ASN A 136 8.14 -5.82 28.57
CA ASN A 136 8.82 -6.97 29.18
C ASN A 136 9.68 -7.78 28.17
N GLY A 137 10.46 -7.09 27.34
CA GLY A 137 11.27 -7.70 26.29
C GLY A 137 10.48 -8.24 25.08
N THR A 138 9.15 -8.20 25.11
CA THR A 138 8.28 -8.63 24.01
C THR A 138 7.84 -7.45 23.16
N ILE A 139 7.91 -7.61 21.85
CA ILE A 139 7.49 -6.59 20.89
C ILE A 139 5.97 -6.65 20.67
N VAL A 140 5.28 -5.56 21.01
CA VAL A 140 3.82 -5.44 20.95
C VAL A 140 3.43 -4.27 20.05
N ILE A 141 2.41 -4.47 19.21
CA ILE A 141 1.88 -3.41 18.34
C ILE A 141 0.62 -2.88 18.99
N SER A 142 0.67 -1.63 19.44
CA SER A 142 -0.45 -1.02 20.16
C SER A 142 -1.63 -0.76 19.23
N SER A 143 -2.84 -1.07 19.69
CA SER A 143 -4.08 -0.78 18.98
C SER A 143 -4.25 -1.48 17.63
N LEU A 144 -3.47 -2.54 17.35
CA LEU A 144 -3.65 -3.39 16.17
C LEU A 144 -5.03 -4.02 16.22
N PHE A 145 -5.84 -3.79 15.21
CA PHE A 145 -7.16 -4.38 15.08
C PHE A 145 -7.04 -5.88 14.82
N THR A 146 -7.94 -6.62 15.44
CA THR A 146 -7.98 -8.07 15.35
C THR A 146 -9.40 -8.54 15.18
N LYS A 147 -9.65 -9.41 14.20
CA LYS A 147 -10.95 -10.01 13.92
C LYS A 147 -10.90 -11.50 14.28
N ARG A 148 -11.95 -12.03 14.91
CA ARG A 148 -12.12 -13.49 15.02
C ARG A 148 -12.63 -14.03 13.69
N ILE A 149 -12.04 -15.10 13.20
CA ILE A 149 -12.42 -15.78 11.97
C ILE A 149 -12.88 -17.19 12.35
N GLU A 150 -14.07 -17.57 11.91
CA GLU A 150 -14.63 -18.90 12.16
C GLU A 150 -14.79 -19.74 10.88
N ASN A 151 -14.69 -19.12 9.70
CA ASN A 151 -14.79 -19.78 8.40
C ASN A 151 -13.95 -19.06 7.33
N MET A 152 -13.77 -19.72 6.18
CA MET A 152 -12.93 -19.20 5.10
C MET A 152 -13.54 -17.97 4.41
N GLU A 153 -14.87 -17.90 4.32
CA GLU A 153 -15.59 -16.79 3.69
C GLU A 153 -15.35 -15.46 4.43
N GLU A 154 -15.39 -15.49 5.77
CA GLU A 154 -15.07 -14.35 6.62
C GLU A 154 -13.61 -13.91 6.49
N PHE A 155 -12.69 -14.87 6.33
CA PHE A 155 -11.28 -14.59 6.09
C PHE A 155 -11.10 -13.92 4.74
N GLU A 156 -11.67 -14.48 3.68
CA GLU A 156 -11.58 -13.93 2.32
C GLU A 156 -12.14 -12.51 2.25
N GLU A 157 -13.27 -12.25 2.89
CA GLU A 157 -13.84 -10.91 2.95
C GLU A 157 -12.90 -9.92 3.65
N MET A 158 -12.38 -10.31 4.81
CA MET A 158 -11.43 -9.52 5.59
C MET A 158 -10.14 -9.27 4.80
N PHE A 159 -9.59 -10.31 4.19
CA PHE A 159 -8.34 -10.26 3.43
C PHE A 159 -8.48 -9.40 2.18
N ARG A 160 -9.58 -9.54 1.43
CA ARG A 160 -9.87 -8.71 0.25
C ARG A 160 -9.96 -7.23 0.61
N ARG A 161 -10.60 -6.91 1.74
CA ARG A 161 -10.69 -5.55 2.28
C ARG A 161 -9.31 -5.01 2.65
N GLY A 162 -8.51 -5.80 3.36
CA GLY A 162 -7.14 -5.41 3.74
C GLY A 162 -6.22 -5.22 2.54
N THR A 163 -6.29 -6.11 1.55
CA THR A 163 -5.54 -6.00 0.30
C THR A 163 -5.96 -4.78 -0.51
N LYS A 164 -7.25 -4.46 -0.58
CA LYS A 164 -7.74 -3.22 -1.21
C LYS A 164 -7.19 -1.97 -0.49
N ASN A 165 -7.13 -2.00 0.84
CA ASN A 165 -6.56 -0.89 1.63
C ASN A 165 -5.06 -0.73 1.37
N ARG A 166 -4.31 -1.85 1.30
CA ARG A 166 -2.89 -1.87 0.89
C ARG A 166 -2.70 -1.24 -0.50
N THR A 167 -3.48 -1.65 -1.50
CA THR A 167 -3.42 -1.06 -2.85
C THR A 167 -3.87 0.40 -2.90
N THR A 168 -4.80 0.82 -2.02
CA THR A 168 -5.24 2.22 -1.94
C THR A 168 -4.16 3.11 -1.31
N ALA A 169 -3.43 2.60 -0.31
CA ALA A 169 -2.25 3.26 0.25
C ALA A 169 -1.15 3.39 -0.82
N GLU A 170 -0.89 2.33 -1.58
CA GLU A 170 0.02 2.33 -2.72
C GLU A 170 -0.39 3.38 -3.78
N THR A 171 -1.66 3.46 -4.17
CA THR A 171 -2.10 4.44 -5.18
C THR A 171 -2.07 5.89 -4.69
N ARG A 172 -2.17 6.14 -3.38
CA ARG A 172 -2.03 7.48 -2.79
C ARG A 172 -0.58 7.92 -2.58
N LEU A 173 0.37 6.99 -2.44
CA LEU A 173 1.75 7.30 -2.03
C LEU A 173 2.84 6.84 -3.03
N ASN A 174 2.59 5.85 -3.88
CA ASN A 174 3.28 5.46 -5.13
C ASN A 174 2.96 3.97 -5.45
N LYS A 175 2.68 3.65 -6.72
CA LYS A 175 2.29 2.29 -7.16
C LYS A 175 3.43 1.27 -7.00
N ASN A 176 3.38 0.41 -5.97
CA ASN A 176 3.72 -1.03 -6.07
C ASN A 176 3.70 -1.74 -4.71
N SER A 177 3.13 -2.95 -4.66
CA SER A 177 3.24 -3.90 -3.55
C SER A 177 4.67 -4.39 -3.28
N SER A 178 5.59 -4.17 -4.22
CA SER A 178 7.02 -4.46 -4.05
C SER A 178 7.74 -3.54 -3.07
N ARG A 179 7.05 -2.50 -2.55
CA ARG A 179 7.61 -1.43 -1.73
C ARG A 179 7.13 -1.45 -0.28
N SER A 180 6.20 -2.31 0.09
CA SER A 180 5.73 -2.47 1.47
C SER A 180 5.81 -3.93 1.91
N HIS A 181 6.00 -4.15 3.20
CA HIS A 181 5.98 -5.50 3.79
C HIS A 181 4.58 -5.80 4.30
N GLY A 182 3.89 -6.78 3.72
CA GLY A 182 2.57 -7.23 4.18
C GLY A 182 2.71 -8.31 5.24
N ILE A 183 2.06 -8.14 6.40
CA ILE A 183 2.15 -9.08 7.51
C ILE A 183 0.73 -9.48 7.96
N LEU A 184 0.34 -10.72 7.66
CA LEU A 184 -0.83 -11.34 8.26
C LEU A 184 -0.39 -12.06 9.54
N ARG A 185 -1.03 -11.76 10.66
CA ARG A 185 -0.78 -12.45 11.93
C ARG A 185 -2.00 -13.21 12.36
N ILE A 186 -1.81 -14.52 12.55
CA ILE A 186 -2.77 -15.46 13.10
C ILE A 186 -2.43 -15.66 14.58
N GLY A 187 -3.41 -15.56 15.47
CA GLY A 187 -3.29 -15.76 16.90
C GLY A 187 -4.20 -16.90 17.37
N VAL A 188 -3.61 -17.88 18.04
CA VAL A 188 -4.29 -19.04 18.64
C VAL A 188 -3.87 -19.13 20.10
N GLY A 189 -4.81 -18.86 21.01
CA GLY A 189 -4.49 -18.70 22.44
C GLY A 189 -3.50 -17.56 22.65
N GLU A 190 -2.34 -17.88 23.24
CA GLU A 190 -1.25 -16.92 23.49
C GLU A 190 -0.18 -16.93 22.38
N TYR A 191 -0.31 -17.83 21.40
CA TYR A 191 0.70 -18.08 20.39
C TYR A 191 0.34 -17.42 19.06
N LYS A 192 1.37 -16.99 18.32
CA LYS A 192 1.22 -16.25 17.07
C LYS A 192 1.97 -16.92 15.92
N LEU A 193 1.36 -16.88 14.73
CA LEU A 193 1.98 -17.17 13.44
C LEU A 193 1.99 -15.89 12.61
N ASN A 194 3.18 -15.41 12.26
CA ASN A 194 3.33 -14.30 11.31
C ASN A 194 3.60 -14.85 9.91
N LEU A 195 2.81 -14.40 8.93
CA LEU A 195 2.94 -14.72 7.51
C LEU A 195 3.28 -13.43 6.78
N ILE A 196 4.50 -13.35 6.24
CA ILE A 196 5.08 -12.06 5.81
C ILE A 196 5.48 -12.11 4.34
N ASP A 197 4.90 -11.22 3.54
CA ASP A 197 5.29 -10.92 2.17
C ASP A 197 6.18 -9.67 2.18
N LEU A 198 7.50 -9.85 2.12
CA LEU A 198 8.45 -8.74 2.17
C LEU A 198 8.48 -7.95 0.87
N ALA A 199 8.96 -6.70 0.95
CA ALA A 199 9.31 -5.88 -0.21
C ALA A 199 10.43 -6.52 -1.07
N GLY A 200 10.65 -6.00 -2.27
CA GLY A 200 11.76 -6.40 -3.14
C GLY A 200 13.14 -6.10 -2.53
N SER A 201 14.05 -7.07 -2.60
CA SER A 201 15.42 -6.95 -2.08
C SER A 201 16.44 -6.32 -3.05
N GLU A 202 16.02 -5.97 -4.27
CA GLU A 202 16.87 -5.40 -5.30
C GLU A 202 17.33 -3.97 -4.98
N ASN A 203 18.48 -3.59 -5.54
CA ASN A 203 19.04 -2.25 -5.36
C ASN A 203 18.31 -1.20 -6.23
N ASN A 204 17.34 -0.51 -5.63
CA ASN A 204 16.61 0.61 -6.25
C ASN A 204 17.51 1.80 -6.72
N ARG A 205 18.80 1.84 -6.35
CA ARG A 205 19.76 2.83 -6.88
C ARG A 205 20.00 2.71 -8.39
N ARG A 206 19.75 1.53 -8.99
CA ARG A 206 19.91 1.31 -10.44
C ARG A 206 18.79 1.93 -11.29
N THR A 207 17.70 2.44 -10.69
CA THR A 207 16.51 2.85 -11.45
C THR A 207 16.41 4.35 -11.75
N GLY A 208 17.49 5.14 -11.62
CA GLY A 208 17.48 6.56 -12.01
C GLY A 208 16.43 7.41 -11.26
N ASN A 209 16.13 7.09 -10.00
CA ASN A 209 15.08 7.76 -9.24
C ASN A 209 15.57 9.12 -8.70
N GLU A 210 14.94 10.22 -9.11
CA GLU A 210 15.17 11.57 -8.56
C GLU A 210 14.06 12.00 -7.57
N GLY A 211 14.38 12.94 -6.66
CA GLY A 211 13.42 13.59 -5.75
C GLY A 211 12.82 12.68 -4.66
N ILE A 212 11.50 12.79 -4.41
CA ILE A 212 10.74 12.04 -3.39
C ILE A 212 10.87 10.51 -3.58
N ARG A 213 11.12 10.06 -4.81
CA ARG A 213 11.35 8.64 -5.11
C ARG A 213 12.68 8.14 -4.58
N LEU A 214 13.69 9.00 -4.42
CA LEU A 214 14.98 8.64 -3.85
C LEU A 214 14.87 8.43 -2.33
N THR A 215 14.14 9.29 -1.62
CA THR A 215 13.89 9.14 -0.18
C THR A 215 13.04 7.90 0.12
N GLU A 216 12.01 7.62 -0.68
CA GLU A 216 11.23 6.38 -0.61
C GLU A 216 12.09 5.14 -0.88
N SER A 217 12.91 5.16 -1.93
CA SER A 217 13.82 4.06 -2.27
C SER A 217 14.84 3.79 -1.16
N ASN A 218 15.30 4.84 -0.47
CA ASN A 218 16.19 4.73 0.68
C ASN A 218 15.52 4.06 1.89
N SER A 219 14.24 4.35 2.17
CA SER A 219 13.53 3.77 3.30
C SER A 219 13.13 2.30 3.11
N ILE A 220 12.77 1.88 1.90
CA ILE A 220 12.44 0.47 1.61
C ILE A 220 13.70 -0.39 1.73
N ASN A 221 14.77 0.04 1.06
CA ASN A 221 16.06 -0.61 1.15
C ASN A 221 16.59 -0.59 2.58
N ARG A 222 16.31 0.44 3.37
CA ARG A 222 16.72 0.50 4.78
C ARG A 222 16.23 -0.72 5.56
N SER A 223 14.95 -1.08 5.47
CA SER A 223 14.39 -2.20 6.23
C SER A 223 15.07 -3.54 5.92
N LEU A 224 15.29 -3.86 4.65
CA LEU A 224 15.94 -5.10 4.21
C LEU A 224 17.47 -5.07 4.39
N PHE A 225 18.09 -3.89 4.26
CA PHE A 225 19.50 -3.68 4.57
C PHE A 225 19.77 -3.90 6.06
N VAL A 226 18.93 -3.35 6.93
CA VAL A 226 19.00 -3.57 8.38
C VAL A 226 18.73 -5.03 8.71
N LEU A 227 17.81 -5.70 8.02
CA LEU A 227 17.61 -7.15 8.15
C LEU A 227 18.90 -7.94 7.85
N GLY A 228 19.59 -7.62 6.75
CA GLY A 228 20.90 -8.19 6.43
C GLY A 228 21.96 -7.89 7.49
N LYS A 229 21.98 -6.66 8.05
CA LYS A 229 22.86 -6.30 9.17
C LYS A 229 22.59 -7.12 10.42
N VAL A 230 21.32 -7.30 10.79
CA VAL A 230 20.92 -8.12 11.93
C VAL A 230 21.40 -9.55 11.78
N VAL A 231 21.19 -10.16 10.61
CA VAL A 231 21.69 -11.52 10.32
C VAL A 231 23.21 -11.59 10.51
N ASN A 232 23.96 -10.67 9.91
CA ASN A 232 25.42 -10.66 10.03
C ASN A 232 25.89 -10.43 11.47
N ALA A 233 25.26 -9.52 12.22
CA ALA A 233 25.62 -9.23 13.60
C ALA A 233 25.38 -10.44 14.52
N ILE A 234 24.29 -11.19 14.30
CA ILE A 234 23.99 -12.42 15.05
C ILE A 234 25.06 -13.48 14.77
N LEU A 235 25.41 -13.70 13.49
CA LEU A 235 26.42 -14.69 13.10
C LEU A 235 27.82 -14.35 13.64
N LYS A 236 28.17 -13.06 13.65
CA LYS A 236 29.41 -12.54 14.24
C LYS A 236 29.39 -12.52 15.77
N ARG A 237 28.27 -12.89 16.40
CA ARG A 237 28.06 -12.85 17.86
C ARG A 237 28.36 -11.46 18.44
N GLU A 238 27.97 -10.41 17.72
CA GLU A 238 28.13 -9.04 18.19
C GLU A 238 27.31 -8.82 19.47
N ARG A 239 27.86 -8.05 20.42
CA ARG A 239 27.21 -7.78 21.71
C ARG A 239 25.86 -7.06 21.56
N ARG A 240 25.72 -6.21 20.53
CA ARG A 240 24.51 -5.43 20.28
C ARG A 240 24.01 -5.69 18.87
N ILE A 241 22.88 -6.37 18.77
CA ILE A 241 22.22 -6.61 17.49
C ILE A 241 21.32 -5.41 17.13
N PRO A 242 21.42 -4.85 15.90
CA PRO A 242 20.74 -3.62 15.51
C PRO A 242 19.25 -3.80 15.16
N TYR A 243 18.49 -4.59 15.93
CA TYR A 243 17.05 -4.79 15.66
C TYR A 243 16.26 -3.48 15.63
N ARG A 244 16.68 -2.48 16.41
CA ARG A 244 16.00 -1.19 16.57
C ARG A 244 16.11 -0.26 15.36
N ASP A 245 17.00 -0.55 14.42
CA ASP A 245 17.32 0.34 13.30
C ASP A 245 16.23 0.34 12.20
N SER A 246 15.33 -0.65 12.22
CA SER A 246 14.10 -0.74 11.41
C SER A 246 12.93 -1.34 12.18
N LYS A 247 11.69 -0.91 11.89
CA LYS A 247 10.46 -1.51 12.44
C LYS A 247 10.31 -2.98 12.07
N LEU A 248 10.74 -3.36 10.87
CA LEU A 248 10.67 -4.75 10.42
C LEU A 248 11.55 -5.65 11.29
N THR A 249 12.80 -5.26 11.53
CA THR A 249 13.73 -6.05 12.35
C THR A 249 13.35 -6.06 13.82
N ARG A 250 12.70 -5.00 14.33
CA ARG A 250 12.08 -5.04 15.67
C ARG A 250 10.96 -6.07 15.72
N LEU A 251 10.09 -6.13 14.70
CA LEU A 251 9.00 -7.12 14.66
C LEU A 251 9.54 -8.55 14.57
N LEU A 252 10.63 -8.75 13.83
CA LEU A 252 11.31 -10.03 13.63
C LEU A 252 12.31 -10.40 14.74
N GLN A 253 12.48 -9.57 15.77
CA GLN A 253 13.48 -9.78 16.83
C GLN A 253 13.32 -11.15 17.51
N ASP A 254 12.07 -11.57 17.71
CA ASP A 254 11.73 -12.87 18.31
C ASP A 254 12.01 -14.06 17.36
N SER A 255 12.02 -13.82 16.05
CA SER A 255 12.20 -14.84 15.01
C SER A 255 13.64 -14.99 14.52
N LEU A 256 14.52 -14.03 14.82
CA LEU A 256 15.92 -14.03 14.40
C LEU A 256 16.82 -14.05 15.64
N GLY A 257 17.12 -15.23 16.16
CA GLY A 257 17.88 -15.42 17.40
C GLY A 257 17.04 -15.34 18.69
N GLY A 258 15.70 -15.31 18.58
CA GLY A 258 14.76 -15.25 19.71
C GLY A 258 14.05 -16.58 19.99
N GLY A 259 12.83 -16.52 20.53
CA GLY A 259 12.03 -17.66 21.01
C GLY A 259 10.90 -18.10 20.07
N SER A 260 10.96 -17.73 18.79
CA SER A 260 9.98 -18.11 17.76
C SER A 260 10.62 -19.02 16.72
N LEU A 261 9.91 -20.02 16.18
CA LEU A 261 10.38 -20.74 14.99
C LEU A 261 10.37 -19.78 13.81
N CYS A 262 11.28 -19.97 12.87
CA CYS A 262 11.42 -19.10 11.71
C CYS A 262 11.66 -19.93 10.46
N TYR A 263 10.89 -19.65 9.42
CA TYR A 263 11.00 -20.25 8.11
C TYR A 263 11.16 -19.13 7.07
N ILE A 264 12.13 -19.30 6.18
CA ILE A 264 12.40 -18.37 5.09
C ILE A 264 12.13 -19.09 3.78
N VAL A 265 11.27 -18.51 2.94
CA VAL A 265 11.13 -18.94 1.54
C VAL A 265 11.79 -17.88 0.67
N ALA A 266 12.99 -18.21 0.19
CA ALA A 266 13.76 -17.35 -0.70
C ALA A 266 13.38 -17.63 -2.15
N ASN A 267 12.68 -16.66 -2.74
CA ASN A 267 12.23 -16.69 -4.13
C ASN A 267 13.33 -16.17 -5.05
N ILE A 268 13.70 -16.96 -6.05
CA ILE A 268 14.73 -16.60 -7.03
C ILE A 268 14.23 -16.76 -8.47
N VAL A 269 14.90 -16.08 -9.38
CA VAL A 269 14.69 -16.19 -10.83
C VAL A 269 15.96 -16.72 -11.48
N SER A 270 15.82 -17.60 -12.47
CA SER A 270 16.95 -18.18 -13.20
C SER A 270 17.49 -17.31 -14.33
N ASP A 271 16.74 -16.29 -14.75
CA ASP A 271 17.11 -15.40 -15.85
C ASP A 271 18.43 -14.67 -15.60
N SER A 272 19.31 -14.68 -16.61
CA SER A 272 20.67 -14.10 -16.53
C SER A 272 20.69 -12.64 -16.11
N SER A 273 19.72 -11.83 -16.55
CA SER A 273 19.61 -10.40 -16.22
C SER A 273 19.37 -10.12 -14.73
N SER A 274 18.82 -11.10 -13.99
CA SER A 274 18.47 -10.98 -12.58
C SER A 274 19.33 -11.89 -11.67
N MET A 275 20.33 -12.57 -12.23
CA MET A 275 21.13 -13.55 -11.51
C MET A 275 21.88 -12.94 -10.32
N GLY A 276 22.39 -11.72 -10.44
CA GLY A 276 23.04 -11.01 -9.34
C GLY A 276 22.14 -10.85 -8.11
N ASP A 277 20.85 -10.54 -8.32
CA ASP A 277 19.87 -10.43 -7.22
C ASP A 277 19.49 -11.81 -6.66
N SER A 278 19.43 -12.84 -7.50
CA SER A 278 19.25 -14.24 -7.07
C SER A 278 20.42 -14.71 -6.21
N ILE A 279 21.67 -14.40 -6.58
CA ILE A 279 22.87 -14.71 -5.78
C ILE A 279 22.83 -14.00 -4.42
N ASN A 280 22.43 -12.73 -4.38
CA ASN A 280 22.25 -11.99 -3.13
C ASN A 280 21.18 -12.64 -2.23
N THR A 281 20.09 -13.11 -2.85
CA THR A 281 18.99 -13.81 -2.18
C THR A 281 19.44 -15.15 -1.60
N LEU A 282 20.16 -15.96 -2.38
CA LEU A 282 20.76 -17.23 -1.95
C LEU A 282 21.75 -17.01 -0.80
N SER A 283 22.61 -16.00 -0.90
CA SER A 283 23.57 -15.67 0.14
C SER A 283 22.89 -15.26 1.46
N PHE A 284 21.82 -14.45 1.38
CA PHE A 284 21.04 -14.08 2.55
C PHE A 284 20.38 -15.29 3.23
N ALA A 285 19.72 -16.15 2.44
CA ALA A 285 19.07 -17.35 2.96
C ALA A 285 20.07 -18.32 3.60
N SER A 286 21.21 -18.55 2.93
CA SER A 286 22.28 -19.41 3.41
C SER A 286 22.88 -18.91 4.72
N LYS A 287 23.11 -17.60 4.85
CA LYS A 287 23.55 -16.99 6.12
C LYS A 287 22.50 -17.13 7.21
N SER A 288 21.24 -16.83 6.90
CA SER A 288 20.14 -16.83 7.87
C SER A 288 19.90 -18.23 8.45
N ARG A 289 20.07 -19.29 7.67
CA ARG A 289 19.98 -20.69 8.13
C ARG A 289 20.92 -21.02 9.29
N ASN A 290 22.05 -20.32 9.41
CA ASN A 290 23.02 -20.52 10.49
C ASN A 290 22.64 -19.80 11.80
N ILE A 291 21.54 -19.06 11.83
CA ILE A 291 20.99 -18.47 13.05
C ILE A 291 20.25 -19.56 13.83
N VAL A 292 20.50 -19.62 15.14
CA VAL A 292 19.85 -20.57 16.05
C VAL A 292 18.92 -19.81 16.99
N ASN A 293 17.64 -20.16 16.95
CA ASN A 293 16.62 -19.67 17.87
C ASN A 293 16.60 -20.53 19.13
N VAL A 294 16.35 -19.89 20.27
CA VAL A 294 16.44 -20.51 21.59
C VAL A 294 15.08 -20.42 22.27
N PHE A 295 14.49 -21.58 22.55
CA PHE A 295 13.21 -21.70 23.20
C PHE A 295 13.41 -22.01 24.68
N GLU A 296 12.80 -21.18 25.52
CA GLU A 296 12.62 -21.51 26.92
C GLU A 296 11.64 -22.67 27.01
N VAL A 297 12.09 -23.77 27.62
CA VAL A 297 11.21 -24.92 27.85
C VAL A 297 10.37 -24.56 29.05
N GLU A 298 9.09 -24.24 28.84
CA GLU A 298 8.13 -24.20 29.95
C GLU A 298 8.10 -25.61 30.56
N GLN A 299 8.64 -25.75 31.77
CA GLN A 299 8.40 -26.93 32.57
C GLN A 299 6.91 -26.96 32.90
N LYS A 300 6.11 -27.67 32.08
CA LYS A 300 4.76 -28.06 32.50
C LYS A 300 4.91 -28.80 33.82
N SER A 301 4.49 -28.17 34.92
CA SER A 301 4.45 -28.82 36.23
C SER A 301 3.64 -30.10 36.10
N ARG A 302 4.33 -31.25 36.10
CA ARG A 302 3.73 -32.57 36.22
C ARG A 302 3.26 -32.75 37.67
N HIS A 303 2.25 -32.01 38.09
CA HIS A 303 1.48 -32.32 39.29
C HIS A 303 0.04 -31.85 39.10
N THR A 304 -0.80 -32.78 38.66
CA THR A 304 -2.11 -33.02 39.30
C THR A 304 -2.49 -34.45 38.95
N SER A 305 -2.24 -35.32 39.92
CA SER A 305 -2.62 -36.72 39.91
C SER A 305 -4.13 -36.82 39.74
N PHE A 306 -4.58 -37.57 38.74
CA PHE A 306 -5.92 -38.14 38.74
C PHE A 306 -6.04 -39.07 39.94
N LYS A 307 -6.81 -38.68 40.96
CA LYS A 307 -7.43 -39.62 41.90
C LYS A 307 -8.95 -39.46 41.81
N LYS A 308 -9.58 -40.60 41.53
CA LYS A 308 -11.02 -40.87 41.47
C LYS A 308 -11.73 -40.36 42.73
N ALA A 309 -12.88 -39.71 42.52
CA ALA A 309 -14.04 -39.82 43.40
C ALA A 309 -15.29 -39.63 42.53
N GLU A 310 -15.91 -40.74 42.15
CA GLU A 310 -17.33 -40.74 41.78
C GLU A 310 -18.15 -40.68 43.06
N SER A 311 -19.12 -39.78 43.13
CA SER A 311 -20.53 -40.13 43.34
C SER A 311 -21.39 -38.88 43.51
N SER A 312 -22.57 -38.94 42.89
CA SER A 312 -23.83 -38.25 43.26
C SER A 312 -24.16 -36.92 42.58
N ALA A 313 -25.06 -37.05 41.60
CA ALA A 313 -26.25 -36.22 41.32
C ALA A 313 -26.13 -34.82 40.68
N ASP A 314 -26.78 -34.73 39.50
CA ASP A 314 -27.62 -33.68 38.93
C ASP A 314 -27.10 -32.24 38.71
N GLY A 315 -27.19 -31.82 37.44
CA GLY A 315 -27.20 -30.40 37.07
C GLY A 315 -26.44 -30.09 35.78
N ILE A 316 -27.16 -29.98 34.66
CA ILE A 316 -26.64 -29.41 33.40
C ILE A 316 -26.35 -27.93 33.64
N GLU A 317 -25.07 -27.58 33.81
CA GLU A 317 -24.60 -26.20 33.60
C GLU A 317 -23.29 -26.19 32.80
N LYS A 318 -23.36 -25.53 31.65
CA LYS A 318 -22.26 -25.36 30.68
C LYS A 318 -21.04 -24.76 31.38
N ARG A 319 -19.97 -25.54 31.51
CA ARG A 319 -18.67 -25.10 32.03
C ARG A 319 -18.13 -23.93 31.20
N ARG A 320 -18.08 -22.75 31.81
CA ARG A 320 -17.34 -21.57 31.33
C ARG A 320 -15.83 -21.85 31.46
N PRO A 321 -14.98 -21.52 30.47
CA PRO A 321 -13.55 -21.46 30.71
C PRO A 321 -13.18 -20.18 31.46
N LEU A 322 -12.43 -20.38 32.55
CA LEU A 322 -11.92 -19.38 33.48
C LEU A 322 -10.71 -18.63 32.90
N SER A 323 -10.78 -17.31 32.98
CA SER A 323 -9.70 -16.34 33.28
C SER A 323 -8.50 -16.21 32.31
N LEU A 324 -8.68 -15.30 31.36
CA LEU A 324 -7.65 -14.47 30.68
C LEU A 324 -6.71 -13.78 31.68
N LYS A 325 -5.42 -14.13 31.68
CA LYS A 325 -4.36 -13.26 32.21
C LYS A 325 -3.09 -13.35 31.34
N THR A 326 -2.86 -12.23 30.64
CA THR A 326 -1.56 -11.73 30.11
C THR A 326 -1.13 -12.20 28.72
N ASN A 327 -1.63 -11.55 27.65
CA ASN A 327 -0.80 -10.93 26.58
C ASN A 327 -1.54 -10.51 25.29
N MET A 328 -2.86 -10.42 25.28
CA MET A 328 -3.57 -9.59 24.30
C MET A 328 -4.80 -8.96 24.96
N LYS A 329 -4.75 -7.66 25.29
CA LYS A 329 -5.96 -6.89 25.58
C LYS A 329 -6.71 -6.70 24.26
N PHE A 330 -7.55 -7.68 23.92
CA PHE A 330 -8.49 -7.58 22.81
C PHE A 330 -9.60 -6.59 23.14
N ASN A 331 -9.76 -5.59 22.28
CA ASN A 331 -10.92 -4.71 22.28
C ASN A 331 -12.09 -5.47 21.64
N VAL A 332 -12.76 -6.33 22.41
CA VAL A 332 -14.08 -6.87 22.01
C VAL A 332 -15.09 -5.77 22.29
N GLN A 333 -15.42 -4.94 21.30
CA GLN A 333 -16.55 -4.02 21.42
C GLN A 333 -17.84 -4.85 21.52
N ARG A 334 -18.42 -4.88 22.72
CA ARG A 334 -19.84 -5.20 22.92
C ARG A 334 -20.64 -3.99 22.45
N GLU A 335 -21.53 -4.19 21.48
CA GLU A 335 -22.62 -3.27 21.23
C GLU A 335 -23.45 -3.09 22.51
N ARG A 336 -23.64 -1.84 22.93
CA ARG A 336 -24.83 -1.40 23.67
C ARG A 336 -24.92 0.12 23.66
N ASP A 337 -26.09 0.58 23.26
CA ASP A 337 -26.53 1.97 23.18
C ASP A 337 -26.54 2.74 24.53
N MET A 338 -26.54 4.07 24.37
CA MET A 338 -27.11 5.14 25.22
C MET A 338 -26.22 5.83 26.29
N PRO A 339 -26.47 7.13 26.64
CA PRO A 339 -26.10 8.31 25.86
C PRO A 339 -25.17 9.30 26.61
N ILE A 340 -24.73 10.29 25.83
CA ILE A 340 -23.86 11.44 26.10
C ILE A 340 -24.10 12.12 27.47
N ARG A 341 -23.07 12.16 28.32
CA ARG A 341 -22.86 13.23 29.32
C ARG A 341 -21.66 14.08 28.89
N LYS A 342 -21.94 15.31 28.47
CA LYS A 342 -20.94 16.37 28.32
C LYS A 342 -20.38 16.70 29.71
N ARG A 343 -19.06 16.70 29.85
CA ARG A 343 -18.37 17.52 30.85
C ARG A 343 -17.30 18.33 30.15
N GLU A 344 -17.35 19.61 30.47
CA GLU A 344 -16.64 20.70 29.85
C GLU A 344 -15.16 20.70 30.21
N LYS A 345 -14.41 21.40 29.37
CA LYS A 345 -12.97 21.62 29.46
C LYS A 345 -12.69 22.61 30.60
N GLU A 346 -11.78 22.25 31.49
CA GLU A 346 -11.05 23.22 32.31
C GLU A 346 -9.57 23.16 31.92
N ASN A 347 -9.09 24.25 31.32
CA ASN A 347 -7.69 24.60 31.19
C ASN A 347 -7.41 25.65 32.28
N ASN A 348 -6.43 25.37 33.15
CA ASN A 348 -5.81 26.39 33.99
C ASN A 348 -5.01 27.39 33.11
N PRO A 349 -4.95 28.65 33.54
CA PRO A 349 -3.66 29.30 33.69
C PRO A 349 -3.51 29.97 35.06
N CYS A 350 -2.34 29.82 35.68
CA CYS A 350 -1.88 30.68 36.77
C CYS A 350 -1.12 31.86 36.18
N LEU A 351 -1.33 33.06 36.73
CA LEU A 351 -0.36 34.14 37.01
C LEU A 351 -1.09 35.27 37.79
N GLU A 352 -0.53 35.68 38.93
CA GLU A 352 -0.95 36.79 39.83
C GLU A 352 -0.38 38.16 39.36
N PRO A 353 -0.57 39.30 40.08
CA PRO A 353 -1.75 39.86 40.78
C PRO A 353 -1.97 41.37 40.42
N LEU A 354 -3.09 42.00 40.82
CA LEU A 354 -3.15 43.37 41.39
C LEU A 354 -4.59 43.85 41.71
N SER A 355 -4.77 44.30 42.96
CA SER A 355 -5.60 45.41 43.49
C SER A 355 -7.14 45.49 43.37
N THR A 356 -7.71 45.77 44.56
CA THR A 356 -8.82 46.67 44.96
C THR A 356 -10.29 46.23 44.90
N ASP A 357 -10.84 46.13 46.12
CA ASP A 357 -12.10 46.68 46.66
C ASP A 357 -13.49 46.23 46.16
N GLY A 358 -14.33 45.90 47.16
CA GLY A 358 -15.71 46.39 47.19
C GLY A 358 -16.85 45.36 47.23
N SER A 359 -17.32 45.05 48.44
CA SER A 359 -18.73 44.85 48.85
C SER A 359 -19.66 43.86 48.10
N SER A 360 -19.98 42.75 48.77
CA SER A 360 -21.30 42.35 49.35
C SER A 360 -22.64 42.73 48.64
N PRO A 361 -23.77 42.05 48.96
CA PRO A 361 -24.25 40.77 48.42
C PRO A 361 -25.74 40.91 47.98
N VAL A 362 -26.52 39.80 47.96
CA VAL A 362 -27.96 39.68 48.30
C VAL A 362 -28.90 39.15 47.19
N VAL A 363 -29.33 37.88 47.44
CA VAL A 363 -30.72 37.34 47.36
C VAL A 363 -31.31 37.10 45.97
N GLU A 364 -32.17 36.12 45.71
CA GLU A 364 -32.64 34.84 46.27
C GLU A 364 -33.92 34.56 45.44
N LYS A 365 -34.32 33.29 45.33
CA LYS A 365 -35.72 32.85 45.06
C LYS A 365 -36.29 33.11 43.65
N LYS A 366 -37.19 32.31 43.09
CA LYS A 366 -37.72 30.95 43.32
C LYS A 366 -38.71 30.71 42.16
N LYS A 367 -38.90 29.42 41.85
CA LYS A 367 -40.19 28.76 41.55
C LYS A 367 -40.83 28.88 40.16
N ARG A 368 -41.08 27.66 39.63
CA ARG A 368 -42.38 27.11 39.13
C ARG A 368 -42.82 27.63 37.74
N LYS A 369 -43.52 26.88 36.89
CA LYS A 369 -44.22 25.58 36.92
C LYS A 369 -44.70 25.31 35.47
N ASN A 370 -44.94 24.03 35.14
CA ASN A 370 -46.05 23.56 34.27
C ASN A 370 -46.00 23.96 32.77
N THR A 371 -46.47 23.19 31.78
CA THR A 371 -47.52 22.15 31.70
C THR A 371 -47.49 21.51 30.31
N ALA A 372 -47.94 20.24 30.24
CA ALA A 372 -48.89 19.68 29.25
C ALA A 372 -48.45 19.58 27.76
N SER A 373 -48.32 18.37 27.20
CA SER A 373 -49.36 17.61 26.45
C SER A 373 -49.41 18.04 24.96
N GLU A 374 -49.39 17.20 23.93
CA GLU A 374 -50.29 16.09 23.59
C GLU A 374 -49.78 15.35 22.32
N LYS A 375 -50.08 14.03 22.23
CA LYS A 375 -50.71 13.25 21.11
C LYS A 375 -50.15 13.41 19.67
N LYS A 376 -50.15 12.43 18.75
CA LYS A 376 -50.64 11.03 18.64
C LYS A 376 -50.18 10.49 17.26
N ARG A 377 -49.84 9.20 17.20
CA ARG A 377 -50.29 8.12 16.27
C ARG A 377 -50.08 8.24 14.73
N GLU A 378 -49.34 7.28 14.15
CA GLU A 378 -49.81 6.06 13.40
C GLU A 378 -49.99 6.37 11.89
N SER A 379 -49.75 5.52 10.90
CA SER A 379 -49.26 4.13 10.77
C SER A 379 -49.16 3.81 9.26
N ASN A 380 -48.43 2.72 8.92
CA ASN A 380 -48.70 1.77 7.83
C ASN A 380 -48.60 2.23 6.35
N ASN A 381 -48.34 1.38 5.34
CA ASN A 381 -47.62 0.12 5.13
C ASN A 381 -47.74 -0.16 3.60
N ARG A 382 -46.67 -0.67 2.96
CA ARG A 382 -46.65 -1.53 1.73
C ARG A 382 -47.27 -1.04 0.39
N LYS A 383 -46.48 -1.13 -0.70
CA LYS A 383 -46.55 -2.24 -1.70
C LYS A 383 -45.57 -2.08 -2.89
N ARG A 384 -44.94 -3.23 -3.22
CA ARG A 384 -44.56 -3.81 -4.54
C ARG A 384 -43.47 -3.10 -5.37
N THR A 385 -42.26 -3.67 -5.50
CA THR A 385 -41.79 -4.83 -6.34
C THR A 385 -41.83 -4.59 -7.84
N GLU A 386 -40.69 -4.91 -8.48
CA GLU A 386 -40.55 -5.51 -9.81
C GLU A 386 -40.37 -4.57 -11.02
N ILE A 387 -39.11 -4.26 -11.33
CA ILE A 387 -38.57 -4.29 -12.71
C ILE A 387 -37.15 -4.86 -12.60
N ASP A 388 -37.00 -6.15 -12.87
CA ASP A 388 -35.73 -6.87 -12.98
C ASP A 388 -35.41 -7.09 -14.47
N ARG A 389 -34.14 -6.82 -14.83
CA ARG A 389 -33.37 -7.42 -15.96
C ARG A 389 -33.81 -7.26 -17.41
N ARG A 390 -32.92 -6.60 -18.18
CA ARG A 390 -32.14 -7.12 -19.35
C ARG A 390 -31.49 -5.88 -19.99
N VAL A 391 -30.16 -5.77 -20.12
CA VAL A 391 -29.31 -6.44 -21.11
C VAL A 391 -27.88 -6.60 -20.55
N CYS A 392 -27.30 -7.78 -20.80
CA CYS A 392 -25.92 -8.14 -20.51
C CYS A 392 -25.01 -7.96 -21.76
N SER A 393 -23.71 -7.75 -21.52
CA SER A 393 -22.57 -7.78 -22.47
C SER A 393 -22.41 -6.54 -23.39
N ARG A 394 -21.24 -5.98 -23.72
CA ARG A 394 -19.86 -6.45 -23.89
C ARG A 394 -18.82 -5.35 -23.53
N LYS A 395 -17.55 -5.77 -23.52
CA LYS A 395 -16.29 -5.11 -23.12
C LYS A 395 -15.99 -3.71 -23.72
N THR A 396 -15.04 -3.07 -23.03
CA THR A 396 -14.04 -2.05 -23.46
C THR A 396 -14.36 -0.56 -23.25
N GLY A 397 -13.43 0.13 -22.56
CA GLY A 397 -13.13 1.56 -22.75
C GLY A 397 -14.02 2.60 -22.07
N GLN A 398 -13.39 3.49 -21.28
CA GLN A 398 -13.88 4.83 -20.91
C GLN A 398 -15.18 4.94 -20.07
N ALA A 399 -15.02 5.01 -18.75
CA ALA A 399 -16.06 5.52 -17.85
C ALA A 399 -15.51 6.61 -16.92
N SER A 400 -15.37 7.84 -17.43
CA SER A 400 -15.22 9.05 -16.60
C SER A 400 -15.97 10.30 -17.13
N ASN A 401 -16.60 10.25 -18.30
CA ASN A 401 -17.34 11.41 -18.85
C ASN A 401 -18.84 11.45 -18.49
N GLY A 402 -19.45 10.31 -18.12
CA GLY A 402 -20.91 10.21 -17.94
C GLY A 402 -21.47 10.97 -16.74
N SER A 403 -20.78 10.94 -15.59
CA SER A 403 -21.30 11.55 -14.35
C SER A 403 -21.31 13.08 -14.37
N SER A 404 -20.39 13.71 -15.11
CA SER A 404 -20.31 15.18 -15.23
C SER A 404 -21.28 15.75 -16.27
N LEU A 405 -21.52 15.01 -17.37
CA LEU A 405 -22.52 15.38 -18.38
C LEU A 405 -23.96 15.26 -17.86
N ILE A 406 -24.23 14.22 -17.05
CA ILE A 406 -25.54 14.04 -16.39
C ILE A 406 -25.81 15.21 -15.45
N PHE A 407 -24.84 15.66 -14.67
CA PHE A 407 -25.08 16.82 -13.81
C PHE A 407 -25.29 18.11 -14.61
N LYS A 408 -24.52 18.32 -15.69
CA LYS A 408 -24.67 19.50 -16.56
C LYS A 408 -26.06 19.60 -17.19
N SER A 409 -26.62 18.49 -17.68
CA SER A 409 -27.97 18.44 -18.24
C SER A 409 -29.10 18.55 -17.19
N PHE A 410 -28.84 18.15 -15.96
CA PHE A 410 -29.75 18.37 -14.83
C PHE A 410 -29.74 19.82 -14.31
N LEU A 411 -28.63 20.54 -14.47
CA LEU A 411 -28.45 21.92 -14.01
C LEU A 411 -29.02 22.99 -14.96
N GLU A 412 -29.28 22.65 -16.22
CA GLU A 412 -29.88 23.56 -17.21
C GLU A 412 -31.42 23.64 -17.09
N LYS A 413 -32.02 22.91 -16.14
CA LYS A 413 -33.46 22.92 -15.87
C LYS A 413 -33.78 23.77 -14.62
N PRO A 414 -34.53 24.88 -14.76
CA PRO A 414 -34.76 25.84 -13.66
C PRO A 414 -35.63 25.29 -12.51
N ASP A 415 -36.38 24.20 -12.72
CA ASP A 415 -37.45 23.78 -11.81
C ASP A 415 -37.08 22.65 -10.82
N ILE A 416 -35.81 22.21 -10.79
CA ILE A 416 -35.39 21.08 -9.93
C ILE A 416 -34.62 21.58 -8.71
N ALA A 417 -35.31 21.66 -7.57
CA ALA A 417 -34.70 21.94 -6.28
C ALA A 417 -33.82 20.77 -5.79
N LEU A 418 -32.52 20.82 -6.08
CA LEU A 418 -31.56 19.80 -5.65
C LEU A 418 -31.30 19.86 -4.12
N SER A 419 -31.26 18.68 -3.48
CA SER A 419 -30.96 18.57 -2.05
C SER A 419 -29.55 19.11 -1.71
N PRO A 420 -29.34 19.66 -0.49
CA PRO A 420 -28.02 20.18 -0.08
C PRO A 420 -26.88 19.15 -0.21
N ARG A 421 -27.16 17.87 0.11
CA ARG A 421 -26.18 16.77 -0.02
C ARG A 421 -25.81 16.47 -1.47
N THR A 422 -26.78 16.61 -2.39
CA THR A 422 -26.54 16.40 -3.82
C THR A 422 -25.72 17.56 -4.41
N LYS A 423 -26.02 18.80 -3.99
CA LYS A 423 -25.24 20.00 -4.36
C LYS A 423 -23.78 19.89 -3.91
N GLU A 424 -23.55 19.45 -2.67
CA GLU A 424 -22.20 19.27 -2.13
C GLU A 424 -21.41 18.16 -2.84
N LYS A 425 -22.06 17.02 -3.12
CA LYS A 425 -21.42 15.90 -3.82
C LYS A 425 -21.00 16.28 -5.24
N SER A 426 -21.85 17.02 -5.95
CA SER A 426 -21.54 17.49 -7.29
C SER A 426 -20.49 18.60 -7.28
N TYR A 427 -20.56 19.56 -6.35
CA TYR A 427 -19.53 20.58 -6.19
C TYR A 427 -18.13 19.97 -6.03
N ARG A 428 -18.00 18.94 -5.18
CA ARG A 428 -16.73 18.22 -4.99
C ARG A 428 -16.26 17.48 -6.26
N ALA A 429 -17.19 17.00 -7.09
CA ALA A 429 -16.86 16.35 -8.35
C ALA A 429 -16.36 17.35 -9.40
N PHE A 430 -17.01 18.51 -9.54
CA PHE A 430 -16.55 19.58 -10.45
C PHE A 430 -15.21 20.17 -10.01
N LEU A 431 -15.00 20.37 -8.71
CA LEU A 431 -13.71 20.88 -8.20
C LEU A 431 -12.56 19.93 -8.56
N ARG A 432 -12.75 18.62 -8.38
CA ARG A 432 -11.74 17.62 -8.72
C ARG A 432 -11.45 17.61 -10.23
N ARG A 433 -12.49 17.63 -11.06
CA ARG A 433 -12.34 17.65 -12.52
C ARG A 433 -11.64 18.93 -13.00
N ALA A 434 -12.00 20.08 -12.45
CA ALA A 434 -11.37 21.35 -12.80
C ALA A 434 -9.87 21.38 -12.43
N GLN A 435 -9.49 20.79 -11.29
CA GLN A 435 -8.09 20.65 -10.87
C GLN A 435 -7.31 19.71 -11.79
N GLU A 436 -7.88 18.54 -12.14
CA GLU A 436 -7.27 17.61 -13.10
C GLU A 436 -7.07 18.26 -14.48
N LEU A 437 -8.01 19.10 -14.92
CA LEU A 437 -7.91 19.85 -16.17
C LEU A 437 -6.89 21.00 -16.10
N GLU A 438 -6.72 21.64 -14.94
CA GLU A 438 -5.67 22.65 -14.69
C GLU A 438 -4.28 22.01 -14.76
N GLU A 439 -4.08 20.85 -14.10
CA GLU A 439 -2.83 20.07 -14.15
C GLU A 439 -2.52 19.57 -15.56
N ALA A 440 -3.53 19.15 -16.31
CA ALA A 440 -3.40 18.74 -17.71
C ALA A 440 -3.26 19.92 -18.69
N GLN A 441 -3.17 21.16 -18.21
CA GLN A 441 -3.09 22.40 -19.01
C GLN A 441 -4.27 22.59 -20.00
N LYS A 442 -5.40 21.94 -19.75
CA LYS A 442 -6.64 22.06 -20.55
C LYS A 442 -7.49 23.23 -20.05
N TYR A 443 -6.91 24.43 -20.06
CA TYR A 443 -7.46 25.61 -19.37
C TYR A 443 -8.87 26.02 -19.83
N LYS A 444 -9.24 25.79 -21.10
CA LYS A 444 -10.60 26.07 -21.62
C LYS A 444 -11.68 25.27 -20.88
N LEU A 445 -11.43 23.97 -20.68
CA LEU A 445 -12.37 23.06 -20.03
C LEU A 445 -12.38 23.28 -18.51
N ALA A 446 -11.22 23.53 -17.90
CA ALA A 446 -11.12 23.87 -16.49
C ALA A 446 -11.92 25.14 -16.16
N LEU A 447 -11.84 26.16 -17.03
CA LEU A 447 -12.57 27.42 -16.88
C LEU A 447 -14.09 27.22 -16.95
N GLU A 448 -14.57 26.32 -17.80
CA GLU A 448 -15.99 26.00 -17.93
C GLU A 448 -16.56 25.35 -16.66
N ASP A 449 -15.79 24.44 -16.05
CA ASP A 449 -16.16 23.79 -14.78
C ASP A 449 -16.16 24.80 -13.61
N TYR A 450 -15.15 25.67 -13.50
CA TYR A 450 -15.12 26.71 -12.46
C TYR A 450 -16.27 27.74 -12.60
N LYS A 451 -16.62 28.14 -13.84
CA LYS A 451 -17.77 29.03 -14.08
C LYS A 451 -19.10 28.37 -13.75
N THR A 452 -19.23 27.07 -14.01
CA THR A 452 -20.41 26.29 -13.61
C THR A 452 -20.57 26.27 -12.10
N MET A 453 -19.48 26.13 -11.35
CA MET A 453 -19.48 26.17 -9.88
C MET A 453 -19.84 27.56 -9.32
N GLN A 454 -19.35 28.64 -9.95
CA GLN A 454 -19.64 30.02 -9.54
C GLN A 454 -21.14 30.35 -9.54
N LYS A 455 -21.94 29.68 -10.39
CA LYS A 455 -23.41 29.86 -10.42
C LYS A 455 -24.13 29.39 -9.15
N PHE A 456 -23.52 28.51 -8.35
CA PHE A 456 -24.14 27.91 -7.16
C PHE A 456 -23.48 28.30 -5.84
N CYS A 457 -22.19 28.65 -5.87
CA CYS A 457 -21.42 29.06 -4.71
C CYS A 457 -20.54 30.22 -5.14
N ASP A 458 -20.97 31.44 -4.85
CA ASP A 458 -20.15 32.62 -5.09
C ASP A 458 -19.19 32.78 -3.91
N ASN A 459 -17.92 32.50 -4.15
CA ASN A 459 -16.86 32.52 -3.15
C ASN A 459 -15.59 33.11 -3.78
N ASP A 460 -14.90 33.97 -3.03
CA ASP A 460 -13.66 34.62 -3.46
C ASP A 460 -12.61 33.64 -3.98
N PHE A 461 -12.55 32.44 -3.41
CA PHE A 461 -11.66 31.37 -3.87
C PHE A 461 -11.92 30.97 -5.33
N ILE A 462 -13.20 30.82 -5.72
CA ILE A 462 -13.59 30.42 -7.09
C ILE A 462 -13.33 31.58 -8.06
N ARG A 463 -13.61 32.82 -7.64
CA ARG A 463 -13.32 34.03 -8.44
C ARG A 463 -11.83 34.14 -8.77
N GLN A 464 -10.97 34.01 -7.76
CA GLN A 464 -9.51 34.02 -7.94
C GLN A 464 -9.03 32.88 -8.86
N LYS A 465 -9.63 31.69 -8.74
CA LYS A 465 -9.31 30.55 -9.63
C LYS A 465 -9.72 30.80 -11.09
N ILE A 466 -10.90 31.36 -11.33
CA ILE A 466 -11.37 31.75 -12.67
C ILE A 466 -10.43 32.78 -13.29
N GLU A 467 -10.02 33.79 -12.52
CA GLU A 467 -9.13 34.85 -12.99
C GLU A 467 -7.74 34.31 -13.33
N LYS A 468 -7.16 33.48 -12.46
CA LYS A 468 -5.88 32.81 -12.68
C LYS A 468 -5.90 31.92 -13.93
N ILE A 469 -6.91 31.06 -14.07
CA ILE A 469 -7.05 30.17 -15.23
C ILE A 469 -7.26 30.97 -16.53
N ASN A 470 -8.03 32.06 -16.50
CA ASN A 470 -8.20 32.95 -17.65
C ASN A 470 -6.86 33.57 -18.10
N MET A 471 -6.02 34.00 -17.16
CA MET A 471 -4.68 34.52 -17.47
C MET A 471 -3.80 33.44 -18.12
N LEU A 472 -3.81 32.22 -17.57
CA LEU A 472 -3.07 31.07 -18.12
C LEU A 472 -3.59 30.66 -19.51
N PHE A 473 -4.90 30.69 -19.71
CA PHE A 473 -5.52 30.39 -21.00
C PHE A 473 -5.16 31.43 -22.08
N ARG A 474 -5.11 32.71 -21.72
CA ARG A 474 -4.66 33.80 -22.61
C ARG A 474 -3.18 33.62 -22.98
N ARG A 475 -2.33 33.23 -22.02
CA ARG A 475 -0.91 32.91 -22.26
C ARG A 475 -0.73 31.68 -23.16
N SER A 476 -1.53 30.63 -23.00
CA SER A 476 -1.47 29.42 -23.84
C SER A 476 -1.99 29.61 -25.26
N ARG A 477 -2.77 30.67 -25.52
CA ARG A 477 -3.32 30.99 -26.85
C ARG A 477 -2.43 31.89 -27.70
N LYS A 478 -1.37 32.47 -27.14
CA LYS A 478 -0.37 33.17 -27.96
C LYS A 478 0.49 32.12 -28.69
N LYS A 479 0.10 31.76 -29.91
CA LYS A 479 1.08 31.33 -30.92
C LYS A 479 2.02 32.54 -31.14
N PRO A 480 3.35 32.38 -31.15
CA PRO A 480 4.17 33.42 -31.75
C PRO A 480 3.75 33.53 -33.22
N GLU A 481 3.32 34.71 -33.65
CA GLU A 481 3.34 35.05 -35.08
C GLU A 481 4.80 34.98 -35.51
N VAL A 482 5.16 33.90 -36.19
CA VAL A 482 6.48 33.77 -36.79
C VAL A 482 6.37 34.46 -38.15
N SER A 483 6.61 35.78 -38.18
CA SER A 483 6.82 36.47 -39.45
C SER A 483 7.99 35.84 -40.20
N ARG A 484 7.94 35.84 -41.53
CA ARG A 484 8.94 35.25 -42.44
C ARG A 484 10.38 35.65 -42.08
N GLU A 485 10.55 36.85 -41.51
CA GLU A 485 11.81 37.43 -41.04
C GLU A 485 12.45 36.71 -39.85
N ASN A 486 11.68 35.97 -39.05
CA ASN A 486 12.18 35.28 -37.85
C ASN A 486 12.52 33.80 -38.08
N VAL A 487 12.07 33.18 -39.17
CA VAL A 487 12.30 31.75 -39.45
C VAL A 487 13.77 31.48 -39.74
N LEU A 488 14.41 32.31 -40.57
CA LEU A 488 15.82 32.15 -40.93
C LEU A 488 16.72 32.26 -39.68
N GLY A 489 16.39 33.19 -38.78
CA GLY A 489 17.06 33.32 -37.49
C GLY A 489 16.86 32.13 -36.55
N ILE A 490 15.71 31.44 -36.61
CA ILE A 490 15.46 30.21 -35.86
C ILE A 490 16.28 29.05 -36.41
N LEU A 491 16.37 28.91 -37.74
CA LEU A 491 17.15 27.87 -38.40
C LEU A 491 18.65 28.02 -38.06
N ASN A 492 19.20 29.23 -38.23
CA ASN A 492 20.62 29.50 -38.00
C ASN A 492 21.03 29.53 -36.51
N LYS A 493 20.08 29.60 -35.57
CA LYS A 493 20.38 29.43 -34.14
C LYS A 493 20.73 27.99 -33.77
N GLY A 494 20.42 27.01 -34.62
CA GLY A 494 20.74 25.60 -34.38
C GLY A 494 20.07 25.00 -33.14
N ASN A 495 19.02 25.62 -32.60
CA ASN A 495 18.30 25.10 -31.43
C ASN A 495 17.23 24.10 -31.87
N PHE A 496 17.44 22.82 -31.54
CA PHE A 496 16.53 21.73 -31.92
C PHE A 496 15.06 21.98 -31.54
N PHE A 497 14.81 22.48 -30.33
CA PHE A 497 13.44 22.68 -29.84
C PHE A 497 12.71 23.80 -30.54
N ASP A 498 13.43 24.82 -31.00
CA ASP A 498 12.82 25.95 -31.72
C ASP A 498 12.59 25.61 -33.19
N ILE A 499 13.52 24.87 -33.82
CA ILE A 499 13.36 24.37 -35.18
C ILE A 499 12.20 23.37 -35.28
N LYS A 500 12.04 22.49 -34.29
CA LYS A 500 10.92 21.54 -34.22
C LYS A 500 9.55 22.21 -34.11
N LYS A 501 9.48 23.46 -33.62
CA LYS A 501 8.22 24.22 -33.54
C LYS A 501 7.79 24.77 -34.90
N LEU A 502 8.66 24.75 -35.91
CA LEU A 502 8.32 25.22 -37.25
C LEU A 502 7.28 24.30 -37.91
N PRO A 503 6.35 24.86 -38.71
CA PRO A 503 5.34 24.07 -39.40
C PRO A 503 5.98 22.99 -40.27
N LYS A 504 5.45 21.76 -40.19
CA LYS A 504 5.89 20.60 -41.00
C LYS A 504 7.35 20.18 -40.79
N VAL A 505 8.03 20.67 -39.75
CA VAL A 505 9.36 20.21 -39.35
C VAL A 505 9.24 19.20 -38.20
N GLY A 506 9.41 17.92 -38.51
CA GLY A 506 9.45 16.83 -37.52
C GLY A 506 10.86 16.53 -37.02
N ASP A 507 10.99 15.66 -36.02
CA ASP A 507 12.22 15.39 -35.27
C ASP A 507 13.44 15.09 -36.15
N LYS A 508 13.27 14.26 -37.20
CA LYS A 508 14.35 13.93 -38.14
C LYS A 508 14.84 15.14 -38.96
N ARG A 509 13.92 16.04 -39.33
CA ARG A 509 14.25 17.25 -40.12
C ARG A 509 14.87 18.31 -39.24
N ALA A 510 14.34 18.48 -38.03
CA ALA A 510 14.94 19.37 -37.03
C ALA A 510 16.39 18.95 -36.73
N GLN A 511 16.65 17.66 -36.56
CA GLN A 511 18.02 17.17 -36.33
C GLN A 511 18.94 17.44 -37.53
N ALA A 512 18.50 17.18 -38.76
CA ALA A 512 19.31 17.44 -39.96
C ALA A 512 19.68 18.93 -40.11
N ILE A 513 18.75 19.85 -39.78
CA ILE A 513 19.02 21.30 -39.78
C ILE A 513 20.04 21.67 -38.70
N VAL A 514 19.89 21.10 -37.49
CA VAL A 514 20.83 21.33 -36.39
C VAL A 514 22.22 20.80 -36.73
N ASP A 515 22.33 19.62 -37.32
CA ASP A 515 23.60 19.01 -37.71
C ASP A 515 24.29 19.84 -38.81
N PHE A 516 23.52 20.36 -39.76
CA PHE A 516 24.04 21.25 -40.82
C PHE A 516 24.63 22.54 -40.25
N VAL A 517 23.91 23.19 -39.31
CA VAL A 517 24.36 24.43 -38.67
C VAL A 517 25.54 24.20 -37.73
N ASN A 518 25.51 23.12 -36.95
CA ASN A 518 26.62 22.73 -36.08
C ASN A 518 27.88 22.33 -36.88
N GLY A 519 27.71 21.95 -38.15
CA GLY A 519 28.80 21.75 -39.10
C GLY A 519 29.48 23.04 -39.60
N GLY A 520 29.08 24.21 -39.08
CA GLY A 520 29.62 25.52 -39.45
C GLY A 520 28.93 26.17 -40.65
N ASN A 521 27.85 25.57 -41.16
CA ASN A 521 27.08 26.12 -42.28
C ASN A 521 25.96 27.04 -41.77
N PHE A 522 25.47 27.91 -42.64
CA PHE A 522 24.32 28.77 -42.35
C PHE A 522 23.42 28.87 -43.59
N PHE A 523 22.15 29.12 -43.36
CA PHE A 523 21.17 29.39 -44.40
C PHE A 523 21.13 30.91 -44.65
N GLU A 524 21.34 31.32 -45.89
CA GLU A 524 21.19 32.71 -46.33
C GLU A 524 19.74 33.01 -46.69
N THR A 525 19.04 32.01 -47.22
CA THR A 525 17.64 32.08 -47.64
C THR A 525 16.87 30.86 -47.13
N LEU A 526 15.53 30.92 -47.15
CA LEU A 526 14.73 29.76 -46.75
C LEU A 526 14.73 28.66 -47.83
N GLU A 527 15.09 29.03 -49.06
CA GLU A 527 15.27 28.15 -50.20
C GLU A 527 16.50 27.23 -50.02
N ASP A 528 17.48 27.63 -49.21
CA ASP A 528 18.66 26.83 -48.87
C ASP A 528 18.33 25.55 -48.09
N LEU A 529 17.11 25.42 -47.57
CA LEU A 529 16.60 24.15 -47.04
C LEU A 529 16.60 23.03 -48.10
N ARG A 530 16.65 23.38 -49.40
CA ARG A 530 16.83 22.42 -50.50
C ARG A 530 18.18 21.70 -50.48
N LEU A 531 19.17 22.24 -49.78
CA LEU A 531 20.44 21.55 -49.54
C LEU A 531 20.26 20.29 -48.65
N LEU A 532 19.21 20.26 -47.83
CA LEU A 532 18.94 19.18 -46.88
C LEU A 532 17.72 18.32 -47.25
N PHE A 533 16.75 18.88 -47.96
CA PHE A 533 15.46 18.24 -48.21
C PHE A 533 15.03 18.36 -49.66
N SER A 534 14.20 17.41 -50.13
CA SER A 534 13.65 17.47 -51.49
C SER A 534 12.70 18.65 -51.67
N GLU A 535 12.55 19.13 -52.91
CA GLU A 535 11.70 20.29 -53.24
C GLU A 535 10.28 20.17 -52.68
N LYS A 536 9.64 18.99 -52.85
CA LYS A 536 8.29 18.75 -52.30
C LYS A 536 8.18 18.98 -50.79
N ILE A 537 9.26 18.72 -50.04
CA ILE A 537 9.29 18.93 -48.59
C ILE A 537 9.51 20.41 -48.28
N VAL A 538 10.44 21.05 -48.98
CA VAL A 538 10.75 22.47 -48.79
C VAL A 538 9.52 23.31 -49.13
N ASP A 539 8.90 23.08 -50.28
CA ASP A 539 7.71 23.81 -50.71
C ASP A 539 6.54 23.60 -49.73
N SER A 540 6.40 22.40 -49.16
CA SER A 540 5.40 22.15 -48.12
C SER A 540 5.67 22.90 -46.81
N ILE A 541 6.94 23.10 -46.45
CA ILE A 541 7.35 23.85 -45.26
C ILE A 541 7.11 25.34 -45.50
N LEU A 542 7.59 25.88 -46.65
CA LEU A 542 7.42 27.27 -47.04
C LEU A 542 5.95 27.65 -47.17
N PHE A 543 5.14 26.83 -47.85
CA PHE A 543 3.70 27.05 -47.98
C PHE A 543 2.99 27.09 -46.63
N SER A 544 3.43 26.27 -45.66
CA SER A 544 2.85 26.24 -44.31
C SER A 544 3.30 27.41 -43.43
N ILE A 545 4.43 28.05 -43.78
CA ILE A 545 4.91 29.28 -43.14
C ILE A 545 4.16 30.49 -43.71
N ASP A 546 3.92 30.51 -45.03
CA ASP A 546 3.21 31.61 -45.71
C ASP A 546 1.69 31.60 -45.49
N SER A 547 1.10 30.44 -45.13
CA SER A 547 -0.35 30.30 -44.85
C SER A 547 -0.71 30.49 -43.37
N GLY A 548 0.26 30.88 -42.53
CA GLY A 548 0.22 30.79 -41.07
C GLY A 548 -0.18 32.06 -40.33
#